data_AF-A0A950NFI9-F1
#
_entry.id   AF-A0A950NFI9-F1
#
_cell.length_a   1.000
_cell.length_b   1.000
_cell.length_c   1.000
_cell.angle_alpha   90.00
_cell.angle_beta   90.00
_cell.angle_gamma   90.00
#
_symmetry.space_group_name_H-M   'P 1'
#
loop_
_entity.id
_entity.type
_entity.pdbx_description
1 polymer ?
#
loop_
_entity_poly.entity_id
_entity_poly.type
_entity_poly.pdbx_seq_one_letter_code
_entity_poly.pdbx_strand_id
1 'polypeptide(L)'
;ASRAELDECRAKLVADPANYISQPCIDLSVAPTLIDGAVRPRHVDLRPFAVTGASTWVLPGGLTRVALRDGSLIVNSSQGGGSKDTWVLE
;
A
#
# COMPACT_ATOMS: atom_id res chain seq x y z
N ALA A 1 -2.08 1.79 17.89
CA ALA A 1 -1.15 2.84 18.34
C ALA A 1 -1.38 3.09 19.82
N SER A 2 -0.30 3.27 20.59
CA SER A 2 -0.33 3.70 21.98
C SER A 2 -0.71 5.19 22.10
N ARG A 3 -1.07 5.64 23.31
CA ARG A 3 -1.34 7.06 23.56
C ARG A 3 -0.12 7.94 23.24
N ALA A 4 1.08 7.49 23.63
CA ALA A 4 2.32 8.21 23.37
C ALA A 4 2.57 8.42 21.86
N GLU A 5 2.35 7.38 21.04
CA GLU A 5 2.48 7.48 19.58
C GLU A 5 1.47 8.46 18.96
N LEU A 6 0.24 8.50 19.50
CA LEU A 6 -0.79 9.44 19.06
C LEU A 6 -0.45 10.88 19.43
N ASP A 7 0.09 11.12 20.61
CA ASP A 7 0.47 12.45 21.08
C ASP A 7 1.69 12.98 20.30
N GLU A 8 2.66 12.12 19.99
CA GLU A 8 3.78 12.46 19.12
C GLU A 8 3.30 12.82 17.70
N CYS A 9 2.40 12.01 17.13
CA CYS A 9 1.81 12.28 15.82
C CYS A 9 1.03 13.60 15.81
N ARG A 10 0.24 13.87 16.87
CA ARG A 10 -0.48 15.14 17.05
C ARG A 10 0.48 16.32 17.06
N ALA A 11 1.58 16.25 17.81
CA ALA A 11 2.55 17.33 17.90
C ALA A 11 3.15 17.66 16.52
N LYS A 12 3.50 16.64 15.74
CA LYS A 12 4.02 16.80 14.36
C LYS A 12 2.97 17.37 13.40
N LEU A 13 1.72 16.92 13.50
CA LEU A 13 0.61 17.41 12.68
C LEU A 13 0.30 18.89 12.98
N VAL A 14 0.27 19.29 14.25
CA VAL A 14 0.02 20.69 14.63
C VAL A 14 1.16 21.62 14.19
N ALA A 15 2.40 21.13 14.17
CA ALA A 15 3.55 21.91 13.76
C ALA A 15 3.58 22.24 12.25
N ASP A 16 3.06 21.36 11.39
CA ASP A 16 3.04 21.56 9.94
C ASP A 16 1.79 20.93 9.29
N PRO A 17 0.58 21.46 9.56
CA PRO A 17 -0.66 20.79 9.20
C PRO A 17 -0.89 20.69 7.68
N ALA A 18 -0.33 21.61 6.90
CA ALA A 18 -0.47 21.62 5.44
C ALA A 18 0.19 20.42 4.76
N ASN A 19 1.12 19.75 5.45
CA ASN A 19 1.86 18.60 4.94
C ASN A 19 1.22 17.25 5.30
N TYR A 20 0.04 17.26 5.94
CA TYR A 20 -0.68 16.05 6.32
C TYR A 20 -2.03 15.97 5.62
N ILE A 21 -2.41 14.75 5.28
CA ILE A 21 -3.77 14.39 4.88
C ILE A 21 -4.26 13.23 5.75
N SER A 22 -5.57 13.10 5.88
CA SER A 22 -6.18 11.95 6.54
C SER A 22 -7.29 11.36 5.69
N GLN A 23 -7.47 10.06 5.79
CA GLN A 23 -8.52 9.30 5.10
C GLN A 23 -9.10 8.29 6.08
N PRO A 24 -10.39 7.93 5.97
CA PRO A 24 -10.94 6.80 6.70
C PRO A 24 -10.09 5.55 6.45
N CYS A 25 -9.82 4.77 7.50
CA CYS A 25 -9.14 3.50 7.34
C CYS A 25 -10.06 2.54 6.57
N ILE A 26 -9.57 2.02 5.45
CA ILE A 26 -10.26 1.03 4.64
C ILE A 26 -9.62 -0.34 4.85
N ASP A 27 -10.44 -1.39 4.78
CA ASP A 27 -9.95 -2.76 4.77
C ASP A 27 -9.36 -3.07 3.40
N LEU A 28 -8.03 -2.99 3.29
CA LEU A 28 -7.33 -3.35 2.06
C LEU A 28 -7.50 -4.83 1.75
N SER A 29 -7.67 -5.16 0.48
CA SER A 29 -7.68 -6.56 0.04
C SER A 29 -6.34 -7.23 0.37
N VAL A 30 -6.40 -8.55 0.56
CA VAL A 30 -5.22 -9.37 0.83
C VAL A 30 -4.97 -10.35 -0.32
N ALA A 31 -3.70 -10.66 -0.57
CA ALA A 31 -3.30 -11.72 -1.48
C ALA A 31 -2.45 -12.78 -0.75
N PRO A 32 -2.54 -14.07 -1.15
CA PRO A 32 -1.69 -15.12 -0.61
C PRO A 32 -0.21 -14.78 -0.79
N THR A 33 0.56 -14.82 0.30
CA THR A 33 1.99 -14.48 0.30
C THR A 33 2.74 -15.49 1.14
N LEU A 34 3.84 -16.02 0.59
CA LEU A 34 4.71 -16.95 1.29
C LEU A 34 5.56 -16.17 2.29
N ILE A 35 5.33 -16.40 3.58
CA ILE A 35 6.06 -15.80 4.70
C ILE A 35 6.55 -16.94 5.57
N ASP A 36 7.86 -17.02 5.81
CA ASP A 36 8.48 -18.02 6.67
C ASP A 36 8.04 -19.46 6.36
N GLY A 37 7.92 -19.79 5.07
CA GLY A 37 7.51 -21.13 4.60
C GLY A 37 6.01 -21.44 4.66
N ALA A 38 5.17 -20.50 5.11
CA ALA A 38 3.73 -20.66 5.17
C ALA A 38 3.00 -19.62 4.30
N VAL A 39 1.88 -20.03 3.68
CA VAL A 39 1.01 -19.10 2.94
C VAL A 39 0.17 -18.31 3.95
N ARG A 40 0.33 -16.98 3.95
CA ARG A 40 -0.40 -16.06 4.82
C ARG A 40 -1.04 -14.94 4.00
N PRO A 41 -2.20 -14.41 4.41
CA PRO A 41 -2.78 -13.23 3.78
C PRO A 41 -1.91 -12.00 4.10
N ARG A 42 -1.64 -11.18 3.07
CA ARG A 42 -0.97 -9.89 3.22
C ARG A 42 -1.67 -8.84 2.40
N HIS A 43 -1.78 -7.63 2.94
CA HIS A 43 -2.40 -6.51 2.25
C HIS A 43 -1.61 -6.14 1.01
N VAL A 44 -2.33 -5.88 -0.08
CA VAL A 44 -1.76 -5.49 -1.36
C VAL A 44 -2.37 -4.20 -1.86
N ASP A 45 -1.61 -3.48 -2.66
CA ASP A 45 -2.14 -2.43 -3.51
C ASP A 45 -1.67 -2.60 -4.95
N LEU A 46 -2.42 -2.02 -5.88
CA LEU A 46 -2.15 -2.10 -7.32
C LEU A 46 -1.94 -0.69 -7.87
N ARG A 47 -0.83 -0.50 -8.55
CA ARG A 47 -0.55 0.70 -9.35
C ARG A 47 -0.61 0.35 -10.84
N PRO A 48 -1.75 0.55 -11.51
CA PRO A 48 -1.83 0.49 -12.97
C PRO A 48 -1.17 1.72 -13.59
N PHE A 49 -0.88 1.64 -14.89
CA PHE A 49 -0.29 2.75 -15.64
C PHE A 49 -1.18 3.11 -16.82
N ALA A 50 -1.75 4.32 -16.76
CA ALA A 50 -2.43 4.93 -17.89
C ALA A 50 -1.42 5.74 -18.71
N VAL A 51 -1.39 5.52 -20.02
CA VAL A 51 -0.56 6.26 -20.98
C VAL A 51 -1.49 7.05 -21.88
N THR A 52 -1.27 8.37 -21.96
CA THR A 52 -2.09 9.28 -22.75
C THR A 52 -1.25 9.96 -23.83
N GLY A 53 -1.68 9.81 -25.08
CA GLY A 53 -1.21 10.55 -26.25
C GLY A 53 -2.40 11.13 -27.01
N ALA A 54 -2.59 10.73 -28.27
CA ALA A 54 -3.81 11.05 -29.02
C ALA A 54 -5.07 10.37 -28.43
N SER A 55 -4.89 9.26 -27.74
CA SER A 55 -5.90 8.55 -26.95
C SER A 55 -5.30 8.11 -25.61
N THR A 56 -6.16 7.71 -24.67
CA THR A 56 -5.75 7.14 -23.39
C THR A 56 -5.88 5.62 -23.44
N TRP A 57 -4.85 4.92 -22.98
CA TRP A 57 -4.82 3.48 -22.85
C TRP A 57 -4.23 3.08 -21.49
N VAL A 58 -4.71 1.98 -20.92
CA VAL A 58 -4.20 1.43 -19.66
C VAL A 58 -3.49 0.11 -19.96
N LEU A 59 -2.25 -0.02 -19.50
CA LEU A 59 -1.49 -1.26 -19.61
C LEU A 59 -2.27 -2.41 -18.93
N PRO A 60 -2.50 -3.56 -19.60
CA PRO A 60 -3.10 -4.74 -18.97
C PRO A 60 -2.11 -5.39 -17.99
N GLY A 61 -1.90 -4.71 -16.86
CA GLY A 61 -0.94 -5.08 -15.84
C GLY A 61 -0.74 -3.92 -14.85
N GLY A 62 0.34 -3.98 -14.09
CA GLY A 62 0.69 -2.94 -13.13
C GLY A 62 1.70 -3.41 -12.10
N LEU A 63 2.10 -2.50 -11.24
CA LEU A 63 2.93 -2.83 -10.08
C LEU A 63 2.01 -3.18 -8.91
N THR A 64 1.98 -4.46 -8.53
CA THR A 64 1.37 -4.87 -7.26
C THR A 64 2.43 -4.78 -6.16
N ARG A 65 2.13 -4.08 -5.06
CA ARG A 65 2.97 -4.06 -3.86
C ARG A 65 2.31 -4.86 -2.75
N VAL A 66 3.10 -5.42 -1.85
CA VAL A 66 2.63 -6.23 -0.74
C VAL A 66 3.28 -5.79 0.58
N ALA A 67 2.47 -5.59 1.61
CA ALA A 67 2.97 -5.36 2.97
C ALA A 67 3.44 -6.69 3.55
N LEU A 68 4.75 -6.88 3.80
CA LEU A 68 5.26 -8.17 4.30
C LEU A 68 5.02 -8.37 5.80
N ARG A 69 4.97 -7.27 6.56
CA ARG A 69 4.67 -7.29 8.00
C ARG A 69 3.20 -7.63 8.24
N ASP A 70 2.97 -8.53 9.18
CA ASP A 70 1.62 -8.97 9.52
C ASP A 70 0.74 -7.80 10.02
N GLY A 71 -0.50 -7.73 9.52
CA GLY A 71 -1.46 -6.68 9.82
C GLY A 71 -1.07 -5.25 9.38
N SER A 72 0.04 -5.07 8.66
CA SER A 72 0.46 -3.75 8.20
C SER A 72 -0.31 -3.34 6.93
N LEU A 73 -0.78 -2.11 6.92
CA LEU A 73 -1.35 -1.45 5.72
C LEU A 73 -0.28 -0.72 4.90
N ILE A 74 0.98 -0.72 5.35
CA ILE A 74 2.08 0.00 4.71
C ILE A 74 2.75 -0.92 3.68
N VAL A 75 2.50 -0.62 2.41
CA VAL A 75 3.03 -1.37 1.24
C VAL A 75 4.27 -0.72 0.61
N ASN A 76 4.80 0.35 1.19
CA ASN A 76 6.00 1.02 0.70
C ASN A 76 7.25 0.13 0.85
N SER A 77 8.04 0.01 -0.23
CA SER A 77 9.30 -0.73 -0.27
C SER A 77 10.35 -0.23 0.73
N SER A 78 10.40 1.08 1.05
CA SER A 78 11.33 1.62 2.03
C SER A 78 11.09 1.14 3.47
N GLN A 79 9.94 0.52 3.73
CA GLN A 79 9.57 -0.04 5.03
C GLN A 79 9.30 -1.56 4.96
N GLY A 80 9.95 -2.25 4.02
CA GLY A 80 9.83 -3.71 3.89
C GLY A 80 8.64 -4.18 3.06
N GLY A 81 8.13 -3.34 2.15
CA GLY A 81 7.18 -3.76 1.13
C GLY A 81 7.85 -4.61 0.04
N GLY A 82 7.20 -5.71 -0.34
CA GLY A 82 7.57 -6.51 -1.50
C GLY A 82 6.78 -6.10 -2.74
N SER A 83 7.07 -6.74 -3.88
CA SER A 83 6.24 -6.66 -5.09
C SER A 83 5.74 -8.03 -5.52
N LYS A 84 4.67 -8.03 -6.30
CA LYS A 84 4.12 -9.20 -6.98
C LYS A 84 3.91 -8.87 -8.45
N ASP A 85 4.00 -9.89 -9.28
CA ASP A 85 3.54 -9.80 -10.66
C ASP A 85 2.01 -9.64 -10.70
N THR A 86 1.51 -8.92 -11.70
CA THR A 86 0.08 -8.62 -11.85
C THR A 86 -0.40 -9.23 -13.17
N TRP A 87 -1.21 -10.28 -13.08
CA TRP A 87 -1.76 -10.93 -14.26
C TRP A 87 -3.16 -10.41 -14.55
N VAL A 88 -3.36 -9.89 -15.77
CA VAL A 88 -4.65 -9.55 -16.34
C VAL A 88 -4.94 -10.59 -17.41
N LEU A 89 -6.03 -11.34 -17.26
CA LEU A 89 -6.41 -12.43 -18.15
C LEU A 89 -7.41 -11.92 -19.20
N GLU A 90 -7.40 -12.52 -20.39
CA GLU A 90 -8.35 -12.28 -21.48
C GLU A 90 -9.65 -13.09 -21.34
#